data_AF-A0A550D4J0-F1
#
_entry.id   AF-A0A550D4J0-F1
#
_cell.length_a   1.000
_cell.length_b   1.000
_cell.length_c   1.000
_cell.angle_alpha   90.00
_cell.angle_beta   90.00
_cell.angle_gamma   90.00
#
_symmetry.space_group_name_H-M   'P 1'
#
loop_
_entity.id
_entity.type
_entity.pdbx_description
1 polymer ?
#
loop_
_entity_poly.entity_id
_entity_poly.type
_entity_poly.pdbx_seq_one_letter_code
_entity_poly.pdbx_strand_id
1 'polypeptide(L)'
;MARDIRIVFSSDFHGNEIVFRKALNVTKAIKADYLILGGDFAGKGVIIILKRGEEYYIGNESVTKEDIESYQKNGYYIYISESKEEVNDIESSNEKIMRLFYDLAKSQLERWISLVNEKLKDTKVIWSVGNDDPFIIDDVFKSYKIEFEGLTEIDSSSSPLMVISYGFTNQTPYKSFRVVPEYTIYNKGIELLNKVIINTKNIILNFHVPPYNTKLDNAYINGRWVHVGSTSLRELIERYNPLLGLHGHIHESSGIDSINGTVLINPGSLYFENILKYAVITIRKNVESFSVKYKIVNKGIYQG
;
A
#
# COMPACT_ATOMS: atom_id res chain seq x y z
N MET A 1 -20.29 -20.03 -18.56
CA MET A 1 -18.90 -20.04 -18.06
C MET A 1 -18.81 -19.06 -16.90
N ALA A 2 -18.09 -19.39 -15.82
CA ALA A 2 -17.88 -18.44 -14.73
C ALA A 2 -17.12 -17.20 -15.25
N ARG A 3 -17.48 -16.01 -14.77
CA ARG A 3 -16.84 -14.75 -15.15
C ARG A 3 -15.42 -14.70 -14.55
N ASP A 4 -14.44 -14.27 -15.35
CA ASP A 4 -13.07 -14.01 -14.89
C ASP A 4 -13.06 -12.85 -13.87
N ILE A 5 -12.27 -12.98 -12.81
CA ILE A 5 -12.08 -11.94 -11.77
C ILE A 5 -10.95 -11.01 -12.20
N ARG A 6 -11.22 -9.71 -12.25
CA ARG A 6 -10.23 -8.67 -12.56
C ARG A 6 -9.86 -7.88 -11.31
N ILE A 7 -8.57 -7.80 -11.06
CA ILE A 7 -7.98 -7.12 -9.92
C ILE A 7 -7.07 -6.01 -10.45
N VAL A 8 -7.22 -4.81 -9.90
CA VAL A 8 -6.20 -3.76 -9.97
C VAL A 8 -5.49 -3.73 -8.62
N PHE A 9 -4.16 -3.66 -8.64
CA PHE A 9 -3.34 -3.54 -7.45
C PHE A 9 -2.39 -2.34 -7.57
N SER A 10 -2.29 -1.54 -6.51
CA SER A 10 -1.36 -0.42 -6.40
C SER A 10 -1.03 -0.17 -4.93
N SER A 11 0.14 0.39 -4.65
CA SER A 11 0.72 0.53 -3.31
C SER A 11 1.61 1.79 -3.28
N ASP A 12 2.07 2.18 -2.09
CA ASP A 12 3.11 3.19 -1.89
C ASP A 12 2.68 4.57 -2.42
N PHE A 13 1.57 5.07 -1.87
CA PHE A 13 0.95 6.33 -2.27
C PHE A 13 1.61 7.55 -1.62
N HIS A 14 2.15 7.41 -0.42
CA HIS A 14 2.89 8.44 0.33
C HIS A 14 2.16 9.79 0.39
N GLY A 15 0.86 9.78 0.68
CA GLY A 15 0.01 10.97 0.77
C GLY A 15 -0.36 11.62 -0.58
N ASN A 16 0.08 11.07 -1.72
CA ASN A 16 -0.17 11.66 -3.01
C ASN A 16 -1.59 11.37 -3.53
N GLU A 17 -2.48 12.35 -3.37
CA GLU A 17 -3.87 12.21 -3.78
C GLU A 17 -4.08 12.15 -5.29
N ILE A 18 -3.20 12.77 -6.08
CA ILE A 18 -3.30 12.72 -7.55
C ILE A 18 -3.16 11.26 -7.99
N VAL A 19 -2.14 10.58 -7.47
CA VAL A 19 -1.88 9.15 -7.73
C VAL A 19 -3.03 8.29 -7.21
N PHE A 20 -3.52 8.55 -6.00
CA PHE A 20 -4.68 7.83 -5.46
C PHE A 20 -5.92 7.96 -6.35
N ARG A 21 -6.26 9.19 -6.78
CA ARG A 21 -7.40 9.44 -7.70
C ARG A 21 -7.20 8.76 -9.06
N LYS A 22 -5.98 8.72 -9.58
CA LYS A 22 -5.64 7.96 -10.79
C LYS A 22 -5.92 6.47 -10.60
N ALA A 23 -5.56 5.88 -9.44
CA ALA A 23 -5.85 4.48 -9.14
C ALA A 23 -7.36 4.19 -9.20
N LEU A 24 -8.18 5.08 -8.62
CA LEU A 24 -9.65 4.96 -8.70
C LEU A 24 -10.16 5.06 -10.14
N ASN A 25 -9.66 6.04 -10.91
CA ASN A 25 -10.09 6.27 -12.29
C ASN A 25 -9.73 5.09 -13.21
N VAL A 26 -8.50 4.57 -13.10
CA VAL A 26 -8.02 3.40 -13.86
C VAL A 26 -8.84 2.16 -13.50
N THR A 27 -9.07 1.92 -12.21
CA THR A 27 -9.90 0.80 -11.73
C THR A 27 -11.29 0.83 -12.36
N LYS A 28 -11.92 2.01 -12.38
CA LYS A 28 -13.23 2.21 -13.00
C LYS A 28 -13.17 1.99 -14.52
N ALA A 29 -12.15 2.51 -15.20
CA ALA A 29 -11.99 2.36 -16.65
C ALA A 29 -11.81 0.90 -17.08
N ILE A 30 -11.04 0.13 -16.31
CA ILE A 30 -10.81 -1.31 -16.52
C ILE A 30 -12.05 -2.15 -16.16
N LYS A 31 -13.00 -1.56 -15.41
CA LYS A 31 -14.15 -2.28 -14.82
C LYS A 31 -13.66 -3.46 -13.99
N ALA A 32 -12.69 -3.18 -13.12
CA ALA A 32 -12.14 -4.17 -12.21
C ALA A 32 -13.20 -4.60 -11.18
N ASP A 33 -13.22 -5.88 -10.85
CA ASP A 33 -14.09 -6.40 -9.79
C ASP A 33 -13.54 -6.03 -8.41
N TYR A 34 -12.20 -5.98 -8.30
CA TYR A 34 -11.47 -5.61 -7.09
C TYR A 34 -10.40 -4.56 -7.33
N LEU A 35 -10.27 -3.63 -6.40
CA LEU A 35 -9.08 -2.80 -6.21
C LEU A 35 -8.42 -3.20 -4.89
N ILE A 36 -7.18 -3.66 -4.94
CA ILE A 36 -6.36 -3.95 -3.77
C ILE A 36 -5.38 -2.80 -3.59
N LEU A 37 -5.41 -2.16 -2.43
CA LEU A 37 -4.52 -1.08 -2.05
C LEU A 37 -3.49 -1.61 -1.05
N GLY A 38 -2.21 -1.58 -1.45
CA GLY A 38 -1.11 -2.28 -0.76
C GLY A 38 -0.49 -1.56 0.43
N GLY A 39 -0.92 -0.34 0.74
CA GLY A 39 -0.44 0.42 1.91
C GLY A 39 0.43 1.61 1.57
N ASP A 40 1.04 2.17 2.61
CA ASP A 40 1.79 3.43 2.61
C ASP A 40 0.93 4.57 2.06
N PHE A 41 -0.17 4.86 2.76
CA PHE A 41 -1.13 5.92 2.45
C PHE A 41 -0.71 7.26 3.03
N ALA A 42 -0.15 7.27 4.24
CA ALA A 42 0.23 8.50 4.91
C ALA A 42 1.40 9.19 4.19
N GLY A 43 1.44 10.50 4.28
CA GLY A 43 2.62 11.27 3.87
C GLY A 43 3.82 11.02 4.79
N LYS A 44 4.97 11.59 4.44
CA LYS A 44 6.23 11.42 5.18
C LYS A 44 6.37 12.31 6.41
N GLY A 45 5.55 13.35 6.50
CA GLY A 45 5.63 14.35 7.55
C GLY A 45 4.83 15.59 7.21
N VAL A 46 5.02 16.65 8.00
CA VAL A 46 4.37 17.95 7.81
C VAL A 46 5.43 19.04 7.63
N ILE A 47 5.20 19.90 6.65
CA ILE A 47 5.90 21.17 6.48
C ILE A 47 4.96 22.27 6.96
N ILE A 48 5.42 23.01 7.97
CA ILE A 48 4.69 24.11 8.60
C ILE A 48 5.19 25.41 7.95
N ILE A 49 4.25 26.22 7.45
CA ILE A 49 4.54 27.42 6.68
C ILE A 49 3.83 28.60 7.31
N LEU A 50 4.60 29.65 7.61
CA LEU A 50 4.07 30.94 7.96
C LEU A 50 3.80 31.75 6.69
N LYS A 51 2.56 32.19 6.50
CA LYS A 51 2.18 33.11 5.42
C LYS A 51 2.13 34.54 5.95
N ARG A 52 2.77 35.49 5.26
CA ARG A 52 2.71 36.93 5.55
C ARG A 52 2.38 37.69 4.27
N GLY A 53 1.14 38.17 4.15
CA GLY A 53 0.68 38.75 2.88
C GLY A 53 0.73 37.70 1.78
N GLU A 54 1.52 37.95 0.73
CA GLU A 54 1.71 37.01 -0.40
C GLU A 54 2.96 36.13 -0.26
N GLU A 55 3.74 36.29 0.81
CA GLU A 55 5.00 35.59 1.03
C GLU A 55 4.83 34.38 1.98
N TYR A 56 5.64 33.34 1.76
CA TYR A 56 5.62 32.09 2.53
C TYR A 56 7.00 31.82 3.13
N TYR A 57 7.02 31.30 4.37
CA TYR A 57 8.26 31.04 5.10
C TYR A 57 8.24 29.69 5.81
N ILE A 58 9.37 28.98 5.75
CA ILE A 58 9.69 27.84 6.64
C ILE A 58 10.78 28.33 7.59
N GLY A 59 10.47 28.41 8.89
CA GLY A 59 11.32 29.10 9.85
C GLY A 59 11.57 30.56 9.42
N ASN A 60 12.80 30.88 9.03
CA ASN A 60 13.19 32.21 8.55
C ASN A 60 13.48 32.26 7.03
N GLU A 61 13.40 31.12 6.33
CA GLU A 61 13.70 31.04 4.90
C GLU A 61 12.42 31.25 4.09
N SER A 62 12.47 32.14 3.09
CA SER A 62 11.36 32.35 2.16
C SER A 62 11.26 31.17 1.20
N VAL A 63 10.05 30.67 0.99
CA VAL A 63 9.76 29.60 0.03
C VAL A 63 8.76 30.06 -1.02
N THR A 64 8.89 29.51 -2.23
CA THR A 64 7.99 29.80 -3.35
C THR A 64 6.79 28.86 -3.35
N LYS A 65 5.79 29.13 -4.20
CA LYS A 65 4.66 28.20 -4.40
C LYS A 65 5.15 26.91 -5.07
N GLU A 66 6.14 27.01 -5.96
CA GLU A 66 6.78 25.88 -6.61
C GLU A 66 7.48 24.96 -5.61
N ASP A 67 8.12 25.50 -4.57
CA ASP A 67 8.72 24.72 -3.48
C ASP A 67 7.63 23.97 -2.70
N ILE A 68 6.52 24.64 -2.37
CA ILE A 68 5.38 24.04 -1.67
C ILE A 68 4.80 22.87 -2.48
N GLU A 69 4.58 23.07 -3.78
CA GLU A 69 4.13 22.02 -4.69
C GLU A 69 5.13 20.85 -4.75
N SER A 70 6.43 21.15 -4.74
CA SER A 70 7.49 20.14 -4.70
C SER A 70 7.43 19.31 -3.41
N TYR A 71 7.26 19.94 -2.24
CA TYR A 71 7.10 19.22 -0.98
C TYR A 71 5.86 18.30 -1.00
N GLN A 72 4.74 18.78 -1.53
CA GLN A 72 3.52 17.98 -1.68
C GLN A 72 3.74 16.76 -2.58
N LYS A 73 4.39 16.95 -3.74
CA LYS A 73 4.74 15.83 -4.64
C LYS A 73 5.63 14.81 -3.94
N ASN A 74 6.55 15.26 -3.09
CA ASN A 74 7.44 14.41 -2.30
C ASN A 74 6.75 13.74 -1.08
N GLY A 75 5.45 13.93 -0.91
CA GLY A 75 4.64 13.25 0.09
C GLY A 75 4.56 13.98 1.43
N TYR A 76 4.86 15.28 1.49
CA TYR A 76 4.68 16.07 2.70
C TYR A 76 3.30 16.71 2.77
N TYR A 77 2.70 16.67 3.95
CA TYR A 77 1.56 17.52 4.26
C TYR A 77 2.01 18.97 4.41
N ILE A 78 1.20 19.90 3.93
CA ILE A 78 1.45 21.33 4.08
C ILE A 78 0.45 21.91 5.06
N TYR A 79 0.95 22.53 6.11
CA TYR A 79 0.18 23.33 7.05
C TYR A 79 0.56 24.79 6.89
N ILE A 80 -0.40 25.64 6.51
CA ILE A 80 -0.17 27.07 6.34
C ILE A 80 -0.95 27.82 7.41
N SER A 81 -0.26 28.67 8.17
CA SER A 81 -0.88 29.59 9.13
C SER A 81 -0.39 31.02 8.88
N GLU A 82 -1.25 32.01 9.13
CA GLU A 82 -0.90 33.43 9.15
C GLU A 82 -0.46 33.89 10.57
N SER A 83 -0.60 33.03 11.58
CA SER A 83 -0.22 33.29 12.97
C SER A 83 1.20 32.79 13.26
N LYS A 84 2.12 33.73 13.50
CA LYS A 84 3.50 33.40 13.92
C LYS A 84 3.53 32.69 15.27
N GLU A 85 2.63 33.05 16.19
CA GLU A 85 2.54 32.45 17.52
C GLU A 85 2.13 30.97 17.43
N GLU A 86 1.18 30.65 16.56
CA GLU A 86 0.74 29.28 16.32
C GLU A 86 1.83 28.42 15.69
N VAL A 87 2.51 28.93 14.66
CA VAL A 87 3.64 28.24 14.02
C VAL A 87 4.73 27.93 15.06
N ASN A 88 5.14 28.94 15.84
CA ASN A 88 6.12 28.77 16.90
C ASN A 88 5.64 27.77 17.97
N ASP A 89 4.35 27.77 18.32
CA ASP A 89 3.80 26.85 19.31
C ASP A 89 3.87 25.40 18.83
N ILE A 90 3.50 25.13 17.57
CA ILE A 90 3.57 23.79 16.99
C ILE A 90 5.03 23.34 16.89
N GLU A 91 5.92 24.20 16.39
CA GLU A 91 7.35 23.91 16.22
C GLU A 91 8.12 23.79 17.54
N SER A 92 7.54 24.24 18.66
CA SER A 92 8.18 24.17 19.98
C SER A 92 8.46 22.74 20.47
N SER A 93 7.79 21.73 19.91
CA SER A 93 8.03 20.34 20.29
C SER A 93 7.69 19.34 19.18
N ASN A 94 8.48 18.26 19.11
CA ASN A 94 8.20 17.15 18.20
C ASN A 94 6.84 16.49 18.46
N GLU A 95 6.34 16.51 19.71
CA GLU A 95 5.03 15.95 20.05
C GLU A 95 3.89 16.69 19.33
N LYS A 96 3.93 18.03 19.28
CA LYS A 96 2.92 18.84 18.59
C LYS A 96 2.98 18.69 17.08
N ILE A 97 4.19 18.67 16.50
CA ILE A 97 4.38 18.38 15.07
C ILE A 97 3.80 17.00 14.72
N MET A 98 4.08 15.98 15.54
CA MET A 98 3.54 14.64 15.34
C MET A 98 2.02 14.58 15.47
N ARG A 99 1.44 15.34 16.40
CA ARG A 99 -0.02 15.46 16.54
C ARG A 99 -0.64 16.07 15.28
N LEU A 100 -0.08 17.17 14.77
CA LEU A 100 -0.53 17.79 13.53
C LEU A 100 -0.42 16.82 12.34
N PHE A 101 0.70 16.11 12.23
CA PHE A 101 0.89 15.07 11.21
C PHE A 101 -0.21 14.00 11.27
N TYR A 102 -0.52 13.49 12.46
CA TYR A 102 -1.57 12.49 12.65
C TYR A 102 -2.97 13.01 12.30
N ASP A 103 -3.29 14.26 12.67
CA ASP A 103 -4.58 14.87 12.36
C ASP A 103 -4.75 15.06 10.84
N LEU A 104 -3.69 15.46 10.14
CA LEU A 104 -3.66 15.58 8.68
C LEU A 104 -3.76 14.23 7.97
N ALA A 105 -3.03 13.21 8.45
CA ALA A 105 -3.09 11.85 7.91
C ALA A 105 -4.49 11.24 8.07
N LYS A 106 -5.13 11.42 9.23
CA LYS A 106 -6.52 11.01 9.46
C LYS A 106 -7.48 11.69 8.49
N SER A 107 -7.43 13.01 8.42
CA SER A 107 -8.30 13.81 7.54
C SER A 107 -8.14 13.42 6.06
N GLN A 108 -6.90 13.13 5.62
CA GLN A 108 -6.66 12.61 4.28
C GLN A 108 -7.34 11.25 4.07
N LEU A 109 -7.11 10.29 4.96
CA LEU A 109 -7.62 8.93 4.79
C LEU A 109 -9.15 8.89 4.80
N GLU A 110 -9.80 9.64 5.69
CA GLU A 110 -11.26 9.76 5.71
C GLU A 110 -11.80 10.29 4.37
N ARG A 111 -11.16 11.32 3.83
CA ARG A 111 -11.49 11.87 2.51
C ARG A 111 -11.27 10.84 1.40
N TRP A 112 -10.20 10.06 1.46
CA TRP A 112 -9.92 9.01 0.47
C TRP A 112 -10.92 7.86 0.52
N ILE A 113 -11.35 7.45 1.71
CA ILE A 113 -12.45 6.49 1.90
C ILE A 113 -13.75 7.04 1.29
N SER A 114 -14.06 8.32 1.52
CA SER A 114 -15.22 8.97 0.90
C SER A 114 -15.14 8.94 -0.64
N LEU A 115 -13.97 9.23 -1.22
CA LEU A 115 -13.77 9.18 -2.68
C LEU A 115 -13.95 7.78 -3.26
N VAL A 116 -13.50 6.75 -2.55
CA VAL A 116 -13.73 5.35 -2.92
C VAL A 116 -15.22 5.05 -2.97
N ASN A 117 -15.95 5.38 -1.91
CA ASN A 117 -17.40 5.15 -1.82
C ASN A 117 -18.19 5.90 -2.91
N GLU A 118 -17.74 7.10 -3.28
CA GLU A 118 -18.35 7.89 -4.36
C GLU A 118 -18.09 7.28 -5.74
N LYS A 119 -16.83 6.91 -6.03
CA LYS A 119 -16.38 6.58 -7.38
C LYS A 119 -16.48 5.10 -7.76
N LEU A 120 -16.38 4.19 -6.79
CA LEU A 120 -16.22 2.76 -7.00
C LEU A 120 -17.39 1.95 -6.43
N LYS A 121 -18.62 2.28 -6.87
CA LYS A 121 -19.85 1.61 -6.38
C LYS A 121 -19.95 0.13 -6.75
N ASP A 122 -19.41 -0.24 -7.92
CA ASP A 122 -19.47 -1.60 -8.47
C ASP A 122 -18.17 -2.40 -8.28
N THR A 123 -17.18 -1.83 -7.59
CA THR A 123 -15.86 -2.44 -7.35
C THR A 123 -15.65 -2.58 -5.86
N LYS A 124 -15.26 -3.76 -5.41
CA LYS A 124 -14.87 -3.96 -4.00
C LYS A 124 -13.44 -3.48 -3.79
N VAL A 125 -13.22 -2.70 -2.73
CA VAL A 125 -11.88 -2.21 -2.38
C VAL A 125 -11.37 -2.96 -1.16
N ILE A 126 -10.17 -3.53 -1.27
CA ILE A 126 -9.46 -4.20 -0.18
C ILE A 126 -8.31 -3.31 0.22
N TRP A 127 -8.27 -2.95 1.49
CA TRP A 127 -7.24 -2.10 2.05
C TRP A 127 -6.17 -2.97 2.73
N SER A 128 -4.94 -2.52 2.67
CA SER A 128 -3.82 -2.98 3.49
C SER A 128 -2.99 -1.77 3.87
N VAL A 129 -2.32 -1.84 5.01
CA VAL A 129 -1.36 -0.82 5.45
C VAL A 129 0.06 -1.19 5.02
N GLY A 130 0.97 -0.23 5.08
CA GLY A 130 2.40 -0.42 4.87
C GLY A 130 3.24 0.02 6.07
N ASN A 131 4.57 0.00 5.97
CA ASN A 131 5.45 0.33 7.10
C ASN A 131 5.39 1.80 7.51
N ASP A 132 5.14 2.70 6.57
CA ASP A 132 5.13 4.14 6.81
C ASP A 132 3.75 4.66 7.26
N ASP A 133 2.74 3.79 7.26
CA ASP A 133 1.42 4.10 7.80
C ASP A 133 1.41 4.15 9.35
N PRO A 134 1.15 5.31 9.97
CA PRO A 134 1.13 5.43 11.42
C PRO A 134 -0.05 4.68 12.02
N PHE A 135 0.13 4.10 13.21
CA PHE A 135 -0.93 3.33 13.91
C PHE A 135 -2.24 4.11 14.11
N ILE A 136 -2.16 5.44 14.12
CA ILE A 136 -3.31 6.33 14.29
C ILE A 136 -4.35 6.20 13.15
N ILE A 137 -3.95 5.69 11.97
CA ILE A 137 -4.88 5.45 10.86
C ILE A 137 -5.72 4.18 11.08
N ASP A 138 -5.30 3.27 11.96
CA ASP A 138 -6.05 2.06 12.30
C ASP A 138 -7.40 2.44 12.91
N ASP A 139 -7.44 3.52 13.69
CA ASP A 139 -8.67 4.04 14.28
C ASP A 139 -9.66 4.54 13.23
N VAL A 140 -9.14 5.10 12.12
CA VAL A 140 -9.97 5.49 10.97
C VAL A 140 -10.54 4.24 10.31
N PHE A 141 -9.72 3.25 9.96
CA PHE A 141 -10.25 2.02 9.38
C PHE A 141 -11.29 1.33 10.28
N LYS A 142 -11.05 1.27 11.58
CA LYS A 142 -12.00 0.72 12.56
C LYS A 142 -13.31 1.51 12.60
N SER A 143 -13.28 2.84 12.59
CA SER A 143 -14.50 3.66 12.63
C SER A 143 -15.37 3.46 11.38
N TYR A 144 -14.74 3.18 10.23
CA TYR A 144 -15.41 2.84 8.98
C TYR A 144 -15.67 1.34 8.80
N LYS A 145 -15.35 0.49 9.80
CA LYS A 145 -15.47 -0.97 9.75
C LYS A 145 -14.75 -1.60 8.54
N ILE A 146 -13.61 -1.03 8.17
CA ILE A 146 -12.74 -1.53 7.12
C ILE A 146 -11.73 -2.48 7.74
N GLU A 147 -11.72 -3.73 7.27
CA GLU A 147 -10.64 -4.67 7.56
C GLU A 147 -9.45 -4.36 6.65
N PHE A 148 -8.29 -4.10 7.25
CA PHE A 148 -7.05 -3.77 6.54
C PHE A 148 -5.90 -4.76 6.81
N GLU A 149 -6.12 -5.71 7.71
CA GLU A 149 -5.18 -6.78 8.02
C GLU A 149 -5.97 -8.07 8.25
N GLY A 150 -5.41 -9.21 7.84
CA GLY A 150 -6.04 -10.52 8.04
C GLY A 150 -6.63 -11.09 6.75
N LEU A 151 -7.75 -11.79 6.88
CA LEU A 151 -8.34 -12.62 5.82
C LEU A 151 -9.54 -11.94 5.20
N THR A 152 -9.53 -11.77 3.88
CA THR A 152 -10.66 -11.26 3.11
C THR A 152 -11.06 -12.27 2.03
N GLU A 153 -12.32 -12.69 2.02
CA GLU A 153 -12.87 -13.56 0.97
C GLU A 153 -13.27 -12.72 -0.26
N ILE A 154 -12.75 -13.08 -1.44
CA ILE A 154 -13.02 -12.35 -2.69
C ILE A 154 -13.76 -13.17 -3.75
N ASP A 155 -14.00 -14.46 -3.50
CA ASP A 155 -14.95 -15.25 -4.28
C ASP A 155 -15.52 -16.37 -3.42
N SER A 156 -16.80 -16.27 -3.10
CA SER A 156 -17.54 -17.26 -2.32
C SER A 156 -17.87 -18.47 -3.20
N SER A 157 -17.17 -19.56 -2.98
CA SER A 157 -17.38 -20.83 -3.71
C SER A 157 -17.16 -22.02 -2.78
N SER A 158 -17.34 -23.25 -3.27
CA SER A 158 -16.98 -24.45 -2.50
C SER A 158 -15.49 -24.52 -2.15
N SER A 159 -14.66 -23.74 -2.84
CA SER A 159 -13.25 -23.53 -2.53
C SER A 159 -12.95 -22.04 -2.69
N PRO A 160 -13.12 -21.21 -1.64
CA PRO A 160 -13.10 -19.75 -1.77
C PRO A 160 -11.72 -19.23 -2.16
N LEU A 161 -11.68 -18.08 -2.86
CA LEU A 161 -10.46 -17.32 -3.10
C LEU A 161 -10.28 -16.29 -1.97
N MET A 162 -9.16 -16.38 -1.27
CA MET A 162 -8.85 -15.55 -0.10
C MET A 162 -7.69 -14.60 -0.40
N VAL A 163 -7.76 -13.39 0.14
CA VAL A 163 -6.65 -12.45 0.26
C VAL A 163 -6.20 -12.43 1.72
N ILE A 164 -4.90 -12.58 1.95
CA ILE A 164 -4.29 -12.40 3.26
C ILE A 164 -3.48 -11.09 3.22
N SER A 165 -3.94 -10.06 3.94
CA SER A 165 -3.26 -8.77 4.01
C SER A 165 -2.41 -8.67 5.29
N TYR A 166 -1.16 -8.22 5.15
CA TYR A 166 -0.29 -7.92 6.28
C TYR A 166 0.71 -6.81 5.93
N GLY A 167 0.68 -5.73 6.70
CA GLY A 167 1.39 -4.49 6.35
C GLY A 167 2.76 -4.30 6.98
N PHE A 168 3.14 -5.12 7.96
CA PHE A 168 4.42 -4.96 8.64
C PHE A 168 5.58 -5.48 7.80
N THR A 169 6.72 -4.80 7.91
CA THR A 169 7.96 -5.16 7.20
C THR A 169 9.08 -5.54 8.17
N ASN A 170 10.13 -6.18 7.63
CA ASN A 170 11.36 -6.45 8.36
C ASN A 170 12.16 -5.13 8.55
N GLN A 171 13.27 -5.20 9.28
CA GLN A 171 14.07 -4.01 9.60
C GLN A 171 14.43 -3.20 8.35
N THR A 172 14.09 -1.91 8.36
CA THR A 172 14.41 -0.96 7.28
C THR A 172 15.52 0.00 7.76
N PRO A 173 16.21 0.70 6.85
CA PRO A 173 17.15 1.76 7.24
C PRO A 173 16.45 3.05 7.70
N TYR A 174 15.13 3.13 7.53
CA TYR A 174 14.31 4.29 7.88
C TYR A 174 13.56 4.06 9.20
N LYS A 175 13.18 5.14 9.87
CA LYS A 175 12.35 5.06 11.07
C LYS A 175 10.87 5.01 10.66
N SER A 176 10.37 3.81 10.43
CA SER A 176 8.97 3.55 10.05
C SER A 176 8.16 3.04 11.25
N PHE A 177 6.82 3.04 11.13
CA PHE A 177 5.92 2.70 12.24
C PHE A 177 5.74 1.19 12.40
N ARG A 178 5.62 0.44 11.29
CA ARG A 178 5.26 -0.99 11.30
C ARG A 178 6.43 -1.89 10.92
N VAL A 179 7.51 -1.79 11.68
CA VAL A 179 8.71 -2.61 11.52
C VAL A 179 8.77 -3.65 12.64
N VAL A 180 8.92 -4.92 12.27
CA VAL A 180 9.02 -6.05 13.22
C VAL A 180 10.14 -7.00 12.83
N PRO A 181 10.63 -7.82 13.77
CA PRO A 181 11.52 -8.91 13.44
C PRO A 181 10.89 -9.91 12.48
N GLU A 182 11.74 -10.56 11.67
CA GLU A 182 11.37 -11.61 10.71
C GLU A 182 10.43 -12.67 11.32
N TYR A 183 10.77 -13.20 12.51
CA TYR A 183 9.95 -14.23 13.16
C TYR A 183 8.50 -13.79 13.42
N THR A 184 8.24 -12.49 13.62
CA THR A 184 6.88 -11.97 13.80
C THR A 184 6.10 -12.05 12.48
N ILE A 185 6.74 -11.70 11.36
CA ILE A 185 6.16 -11.83 10.02
C ILE A 185 5.85 -13.30 9.73
N TYR A 186 6.79 -14.19 10.03
CA TYR A 186 6.61 -15.63 9.86
C TYR A 186 5.42 -16.15 10.65
N ASN A 187 5.42 -15.91 11.98
CA ASN A 187 4.39 -16.41 12.88
C ASN A 187 3.00 -15.88 12.51
N LYS A 188 2.90 -14.60 12.13
CA LYS A 188 1.63 -14.03 11.68
C LYS A 188 1.16 -14.64 10.36
N GLY A 189 2.07 -14.85 9.41
CA GLY A 189 1.76 -15.54 8.17
C GLY A 189 1.25 -16.97 8.40
N ILE A 190 1.93 -17.76 9.25
CA ILE A 190 1.48 -19.10 9.64
C ILE A 190 0.10 -19.05 10.30
N GLU A 191 -0.12 -18.14 11.24
CA GLU A 191 -1.40 -17.97 11.93
C GLU A 191 -2.54 -17.76 10.94
N LEU A 192 -2.36 -16.88 9.95
CA LEU A 192 -3.38 -16.55 8.95
C LEU A 192 -3.55 -17.67 7.91
N LEU A 193 -2.45 -18.27 7.44
CA LEU A 193 -2.48 -19.37 6.48
C LEU A 193 -3.16 -20.62 7.05
N ASN A 194 -2.93 -20.93 8.32
CA ASN A 194 -3.55 -22.09 8.98
C ASN A 194 -5.07 -21.94 9.19
N LYS A 195 -5.62 -20.72 9.09
CA LYS A 195 -7.07 -20.49 9.11
C LYS A 195 -7.73 -20.83 7.77
N VAL A 196 -6.98 -20.93 6.67
CA VAL A 196 -7.50 -21.27 5.35
C VAL A 196 -7.46 -22.77 5.13
N ILE A 197 -8.62 -23.38 4.89
CA ILE A 197 -8.76 -24.82 4.77
C ILE A 197 -8.37 -25.31 3.35
N ILE A 198 -7.40 -26.23 3.32
CA ILE A 198 -7.06 -27.25 2.29
C ILE A 198 -6.36 -26.76 1.00
N ASN A 199 -6.60 -25.57 0.44
CA ASN A 199 -5.97 -25.20 -0.84
C ASN A 199 -5.31 -23.81 -0.87
N THR A 200 -3.99 -23.80 -0.70
CA THR A 200 -3.16 -22.60 -0.77
C THR A 200 -3.12 -21.97 -2.17
N LYS A 201 -3.41 -22.72 -3.23
CA LYS A 201 -3.58 -22.16 -4.60
C LYS A 201 -4.83 -21.32 -4.78
N ASN A 202 -5.60 -21.12 -3.72
CA ASN A 202 -6.69 -20.17 -3.65
C ASN A 202 -6.37 -19.01 -2.69
N ILE A 203 -5.09 -18.73 -2.46
CA ILE A 203 -4.62 -17.66 -1.58
C ILE A 203 -3.83 -16.63 -2.39
N ILE A 204 -4.17 -15.37 -2.18
CA ILE A 204 -3.39 -14.20 -2.59
C ILE A 204 -2.75 -13.63 -1.31
N LEU A 205 -1.42 -13.57 -1.25
CA LEU A 205 -0.71 -12.87 -0.20
C LEU A 205 -0.55 -11.40 -0.59
N ASN A 206 -1.21 -10.50 0.13
CA ASN A 206 -1.05 -9.05 0.02
C ASN A 206 -0.16 -8.57 1.18
N PHE A 207 1.13 -8.87 1.08
CA PHE A 207 2.11 -8.52 2.10
C PHE A 207 2.90 -7.32 1.61
N HIS A 208 2.95 -6.26 2.40
CA HIS A 208 3.60 -5.02 1.96
C HIS A 208 5.09 -5.25 1.63
N VAL A 209 5.82 -5.98 2.48
CA VAL A 209 7.20 -6.39 2.20
C VAL A 209 7.28 -7.41 1.05
N PRO A 210 8.21 -7.28 0.09
CA PRO A 210 8.48 -8.31 -0.90
C PRO A 210 9.31 -9.47 -0.33
N PRO A 211 9.22 -10.69 -0.89
CA PRO A 211 10.05 -11.82 -0.47
C PRO A 211 11.52 -11.62 -0.85
N TYR A 212 12.41 -12.04 0.04
CA TYR A 212 13.86 -11.94 -0.14
C TYR A 212 14.35 -12.68 -1.39
N ASN A 213 15.39 -12.11 -2.02
CA ASN A 213 16.09 -12.68 -3.16
C ASN A 213 15.17 -12.89 -4.37
N THR A 214 14.44 -11.84 -4.74
CA THR A 214 13.61 -11.76 -5.93
C THR A 214 13.94 -10.49 -6.72
N LYS A 215 13.32 -10.30 -7.88
CA LYS A 215 13.42 -9.02 -8.60
C LYS A 215 12.73 -7.87 -7.86
N LEU A 216 11.90 -8.16 -6.86
CA LEU A 216 11.00 -7.21 -6.22
C LEU A 216 11.61 -6.51 -5.01
N ASP A 217 12.78 -6.94 -4.56
CA ASP A 217 13.37 -6.52 -3.29
C ASP A 217 14.79 -5.94 -3.43
N ASN A 218 15.16 -5.44 -4.61
CA ASN A 218 16.44 -4.78 -4.82
C ASN A 218 16.35 -3.31 -4.43
N ALA A 219 17.15 -2.89 -3.48
CA ALA A 219 17.29 -1.49 -3.09
C ALA A 219 18.73 -1.01 -3.29
N TYR A 220 18.90 0.26 -3.65
CA TYR A 220 20.23 0.86 -3.78
C TYR A 220 20.68 1.44 -2.44
N ILE A 221 21.57 0.72 -1.75
CA ILE A 221 22.05 1.08 -0.41
C ILE A 221 23.56 1.16 -0.42
N ASN A 222 24.11 2.28 0.07
CA ASN A 222 25.56 2.52 0.19
C ASN A 222 26.34 2.23 -1.11
N GLY A 223 25.80 2.69 -2.25
CA GLY A 223 26.49 2.60 -3.54
C GLY A 223 26.32 1.29 -4.30
N ARG A 224 25.51 0.35 -3.80
CA ARG A 224 25.29 -0.96 -4.44
C ARG A 224 23.84 -1.44 -4.33
N TRP A 225 23.45 -2.28 -5.29
CA TRP A 225 22.19 -3.00 -5.25
C TRP A 225 22.27 -4.19 -4.30
N VAL A 226 21.32 -4.29 -3.37
CA VAL A 226 21.21 -5.38 -2.39
C VAL A 226 19.77 -5.83 -2.25
N HIS A 227 19.57 -7.12 -1.96
CA HIS A 227 18.29 -7.68 -1.59
C HIS A 227 17.93 -7.30 -0.16
N VAL A 228 16.75 -6.71 0.04
CA VAL A 228 16.26 -6.24 1.34
C VAL A 228 14.91 -6.84 1.76
N GLY A 229 14.38 -7.77 0.96
CA GLY A 229 13.07 -8.38 1.21
C GLY A 229 13.06 -9.26 2.45
N SER A 230 11.87 -9.74 2.81
CA SER A 230 11.69 -10.59 3.97
C SER A 230 12.06 -12.05 3.65
N THR A 231 12.99 -12.57 4.45
CA THR A 231 13.38 -13.98 4.46
C THR A 231 12.25 -14.88 4.98
N SER A 232 11.46 -14.39 5.93
CA SER A 232 10.28 -15.09 6.45
C SER A 232 9.19 -15.22 5.40
N LEU A 233 8.90 -14.15 4.66
CA LEU A 233 7.92 -14.19 3.60
C LEU A 233 8.36 -15.11 2.46
N ARG A 234 9.66 -15.11 2.14
CA ARG A 234 10.25 -16.06 1.21
C ARG A 234 9.98 -17.51 1.64
N GLU A 235 10.27 -17.85 2.90
CA GLU A 235 10.01 -19.18 3.46
C GLU A 235 8.52 -19.56 3.42
N LEU A 236 7.62 -18.64 3.81
CA LEU A 236 6.17 -18.86 3.75
C LEU A 236 5.70 -19.19 2.33
N ILE A 237 6.18 -18.45 1.32
CA ILE A 237 5.81 -18.67 -0.08
C ILE A 237 6.35 -20.01 -0.57
N GLU A 238 7.59 -20.38 -0.23
CA GLU A 238 8.16 -21.67 -0.62
C GLU A 238 7.38 -22.84 -0.01
N ARG A 239 7.01 -22.72 1.27
CA ARG A 239 6.31 -23.76 2.03
C ARG A 239 4.85 -23.93 1.63
N TYR A 240 4.11 -22.83 1.47
CA TYR A 240 2.67 -22.87 1.21
C TYR A 240 2.32 -22.72 -0.27
N ASN A 241 3.22 -22.19 -1.09
CA ASN A 241 3.06 -22.04 -2.54
C ASN A 241 1.71 -21.44 -2.97
N PRO A 242 1.38 -20.20 -2.56
CA PRO A 242 0.11 -19.56 -2.86
C PRO A 242 -0.12 -19.34 -4.36
N LEU A 243 -1.28 -18.77 -4.73
CA LEU A 243 -1.56 -18.40 -6.12
C LEU A 243 -0.72 -17.20 -6.57
N LEU A 244 -0.68 -16.18 -5.72
CA LEU A 244 -0.21 -14.84 -6.03
C LEU A 244 0.36 -14.16 -4.78
N GLY A 245 1.45 -13.43 -4.94
CA GLY A 245 1.98 -12.45 -3.98
C GLY A 245 1.89 -11.04 -4.58
N LEU A 246 1.34 -10.10 -3.82
CA LEU A 246 1.22 -8.68 -4.13
C LEU A 246 2.01 -7.91 -3.07
N HIS A 247 2.93 -7.06 -3.52
CA HIS A 247 3.92 -6.41 -2.68
C HIS A 247 4.12 -4.93 -3.06
N GLY A 248 4.61 -4.14 -2.10
CA GLY A 248 5.00 -2.75 -2.26
C GLY A 248 6.40 -2.51 -1.69
N HIS A 249 6.56 -1.47 -0.87
CA HIS A 249 7.72 -1.16 -0.02
C HIS A 249 8.98 -0.72 -0.77
N ILE A 250 9.39 -1.46 -1.80
CA ILE A 250 10.62 -1.18 -2.58
C ILE A 250 10.21 -0.54 -3.91
N HIS A 251 10.12 0.79 -3.92
CA HIS A 251 9.53 1.56 -5.02
C HIS A 251 10.24 1.34 -6.36
N GLU A 252 11.57 1.23 -6.33
CA GLU A 252 12.42 1.08 -7.50
C GLU A 252 12.40 -0.34 -8.08
N SER A 253 11.97 -1.34 -7.30
CA SER A 253 11.90 -2.74 -7.71
C SER A 253 10.53 -3.14 -8.29
N SER A 254 10.03 -2.30 -9.20
CA SER A 254 8.86 -2.64 -10.01
C SER A 254 9.14 -3.90 -10.84
N GLY A 255 8.37 -4.97 -10.64
CA GLY A 255 8.59 -6.21 -11.36
C GLY A 255 7.55 -7.29 -11.15
N ILE A 256 7.65 -8.32 -11.99
CA ILE A 256 6.96 -9.60 -11.84
C ILE A 256 8.03 -10.68 -11.73
N ASP A 257 7.91 -11.53 -10.71
CA ASP A 257 8.80 -12.66 -10.48
C ASP A 257 8.01 -13.92 -10.08
N SER A 258 8.68 -15.02 -9.79
CA SER A 258 8.03 -16.22 -9.29
C SER A 258 8.89 -17.07 -8.37
N ILE A 259 8.25 -17.70 -7.39
CA ILE A 259 8.84 -18.71 -6.51
C ILE A 259 7.96 -19.96 -6.57
N ASN A 260 8.50 -21.10 -6.99
CA ASN A 260 7.79 -22.38 -7.07
C ASN A 260 6.43 -22.32 -7.80
N GLY A 261 6.30 -21.43 -8.79
CA GLY A 261 5.08 -21.20 -9.54
C GLY A 261 4.06 -20.26 -8.88
N THR A 262 4.34 -19.74 -7.67
CA THR A 262 3.66 -18.56 -7.13
C THR A 262 4.11 -17.34 -7.93
N VAL A 263 3.15 -16.59 -8.50
CA VAL A 263 3.45 -15.33 -9.18
C VAL A 263 3.61 -14.24 -8.13
N LEU A 264 4.63 -13.39 -8.26
CA LEU A 264 4.90 -12.26 -7.37
C LEU A 264 4.86 -10.97 -8.17
N ILE A 265 4.22 -9.93 -7.64
CA ILE A 265 4.09 -8.64 -8.32
C ILE A 265 4.34 -7.50 -7.34
N ASN A 266 5.27 -6.61 -7.69
CA ASN A 266 5.42 -5.28 -7.11
C ASN A 266 5.27 -4.25 -8.24
N PRO A 267 4.24 -3.38 -8.25
CA PRO A 267 4.10 -2.33 -9.26
C PRO A 267 5.21 -1.29 -9.21
N GLY A 268 5.91 -1.17 -8.08
CA GLY A 268 6.76 -0.03 -7.73
C GLY A 268 5.94 1.24 -7.51
N SER A 269 6.64 2.37 -7.32
CA SER A 269 5.98 3.66 -7.15
C SER A 269 6.78 4.81 -7.76
N LEU A 270 6.05 5.75 -8.36
CA LEU A 270 6.55 7.00 -8.94
C LEU A 270 5.67 8.18 -8.50
N TYR A 271 5.19 8.14 -7.25
CA TYR A 271 4.26 9.17 -6.75
C TYR A 271 4.85 10.58 -6.79
N PHE A 272 6.18 10.72 -6.65
CA PHE A 272 6.87 12.01 -6.72
C PHE A 272 6.80 12.65 -8.11
N GLU A 273 6.55 11.86 -9.16
CA GLU A 273 6.27 12.34 -10.52
C GLU A 273 4.76 12.46 -10.81
N ASN A 274 3.90 12.23 -9.81
CA ASN A 274 2.46 12.06 -9.97
C ASN A 274 2.07 10.94 -10.96
N ILE A 275 2.94 9.94 -11.15
CA ILE A 275 2.69 8.82 -12.05
C ILE A 275 2.18 7.65 -11.21
N LEU A 276 1.01 7.14 -11.56
CA LEU A 276 0.49 5.93 -10.97
C LEU A 276 1.22 4.73 -11.57
N LYS A 277 1.78 3.87 -10.71
CA LYS A 277 2.15 2.50 -11.05
C LYS A 277 1.08 1.54 -10.52
N TYR A 278 0.67 0.58 -11.33
CA TYR A 278 -0.34 -0.39 -10.93
C TYR A 278 -0.19 -1.70 -11.69
N ALA A 279 -0.67 -2.79 -11.10
CA ALA A 279 -0.79 -4.08 -11.74
C ALA A 279 -2.24 -4.38 -12.10
N VAL A 280 -2.45 -5.05 -13.23
CA VAL A 280 -3.75 -5.63 -13.60
C VAL A 280 -3.60 -7.13 -13.66
N ILE A 281 -4.43 -7.83 -12.91
CA ILE A 281 -4.43 -9.29 -12.82
C ILE A 281 -5.81 -9.79 -13.22
N THR A 282 -5.86 -10.81 -14.08
CA THR A 282 -7.09 -11.53 -14.41
C THR A 282 -6.96 -12.98 -13.95
N ILE A 283 -7.87 -13.40 -13.08
CA ILE A 283 -7.94 -14.74 -12.52
C ILE A 283 -9.17 -15.44 -13.10
N ARG A 284 -8.94 -16.57 -13.77
CA ARG A 284 -9.99 -17.43 -14.27
C ARG A 284 -10.40 -18.45 -13.21
N LYS A 285 -11.70 -18.56 -13.00
CA LYS A 285 -12.34 -19.57 -12.17
C LYS A 285 -12.76 -20.76 -13.04
N ASN A 286 -12.20 -21.93 -12.79
CA ASN A 286 -12.57 -23.18 -13.44
C ASN A 286 -13.26 -24.09 -12.42
N VAL A 287 -14.38 -24.68 -12.82
CA VAL A 287 -15.06 -25.71 -12.04
C VAL A 287 -14.60 -27.06 -12.57
N GLU A 288 -13.92 -27.84 -11.73
CA GLU A 288 -13.44 -29.19 -12.06
C GLU A 288 -14.10 -30.20 -11.12
N SER A 289 -15.03 -31.00 -11.67
CA SER A 289 -15.86 -31.95 -10.91
C SER A 289 -16.60 -31.29 -9.74
N PHE A 290 -16.03 -31.36 -8.53
CA PHE A 290 -16.61 -30.83 -7.28
C PHE A 290 -15.78 -29.72 -6.63
N SER A 291 -14.66 -29.31 -7.25
CA SER A 291 -13.78 -28.27 -6.72
C SER A 291 -13.64 -27.10 -7.69
N VAL A 292 -13.35 -25.93 -7.12
CA VAL A 292 -13.03 -24.72 -7.87
C VAL A 292 -11.53 -24.54 -7.89
N LYS A 293 -10.97 -24.27 -9.07
CA LYS A 293 -9.57 -23.89 -9.26
C LYS A 293 -9.47 -22.49 -9.83
N TYR A 294 -8.49 -21.74 -9.33
CA TYR A 294 -8.16 -20.41 -9.84
C TYR A 294 -6.85 -20.46 -10.60
N LYS A 295 -6.80 -19.75 -11.72
CA LYS A 295 -5.58 -19.62 -12.53
C LYS A 295 -5.43 -18.17 -12.99
N ILE A 296 -4.24 -17.61 -12.80
CA ILE A 296 -3.90 -16.32 -13.40
C ILE A 296 -3.78 -16.51 -14.91
N VAL A 297 -4.64 -15.84 -15.68
CA VAL A 297 -4.67 -15.90 -17.15
C VAL A 297 -4.10 -14.64 -17.80
N ASN A 298 -4.05 -13.53 -17.06
CA ASN A 298 -3.35 -12.31 -17.48
C ASN A 298 -2.74 -11.60 -16.27
N LYS A 299 -1.57 -11.00 -16.45
CA LYS A 299 -0.89 -10.16 -15.47
C LYS A 299 0.02 -9.15 -16.19
N GLY A 300 0.01 -7.91 -15.75
CA GLY A 300 0.90 -6.88 -16.28
C GLY A 300 1.02 -5.71 -15.31
N ILE A 301 2.15 -5.00 -15.37
CA ILE A 301 2.39 -3.73 -14.68
C ILE A 301 2.26 -2.62 -15.70
N TYR A 302 1.57 -1.56 -15.32
CA TYR A 302 1.23 -0.41 -16.15
C TYR A 302 1.51 0.88 -15.40
N GLN A 303 1.46 1.98 -16.14
CA GLN A 303 1.58 3.33 -15.58
C GLN A 303 0.53 4.27 -16.17
N GLY A 304 0.11 5.29 -15.41
CA GLY A 304 -0.93 6.24 -15.80
C GLY A 304 -0.91 7.57 -15.07
#